data_AF-A0AAQ3MI09-F1
#
_entry.id   AF-A0AAQ3MI09-F1
#
_cell.length_a   1.000
_cell.length_b   1.000
_cell.length_c   1.000
_cell.angle_alpha   90.00
_cell.angle_beta   90.00
_cell.angle_gamma   90.00
#
_symmetry.space_group_name_H-M   'P 1'
#
loop_
_entity.id
_entity.type
_entity.pdbx_description
1 polymer ?
#
loop_
_entity_poly.entity_id
_entity_poly.type
_entity_poly.pdbx_seq_one_letter_code
_entity_poly.pdbx_strand_id
1 'polypeptide(L)'
;MLFYSLLKIWNINDLSGVVAVFNCQGAGWCKVDKKNLIHDDNPGTVTGFIRAKDVDYLSRIADDKWTGDAVIYSHLGGEVVYLPKDATLPVTLKSKEYEIFTVVPVKELSNDIKFAPIGLIKMFNSGGAVKEFFNWRSNESTNVTMKVRGCGQFGAYSSAQPKSISVDSEEVEFRYKEETGLVTVELRVPEKELYQWSISIDF
;
A
#
# COMPACT_ATOMS: atom_id res chain seq x y z
N MET A 1 -19.58 -22.77 -18.61
CA MET A 1 -18.18 -22.53 -18.21
C MET A 1 -18.21 -21.64 -16.98
N LEU A 2 -17.84 -22.16 -15.80
CA LEU A 2 -17.69 -21.33 -14.60
C LEU A 2 -16.38 -20.58 -14.75
N PHE A 3 -16.41 -19.25 -14.73
CA PHE A 3 -15.19 -18.44 -14.68
C PHE A 3 -14.66 -18.51 -13.26
N TYR A 4 -13.47 -19.10 -13.09
CA TYR A 4 -12.77 -19.09 -11.82
C TYR A 4 -11.90 -17.83 -11.76
N SER A 5 -12.24 -16.92 -10.86
CA SER A 5 -11.48 -15.70 -10.62
C SER A 5 -11.22 -15.53 -9.14
N LEU A 6 -10.15 -14.81 -8.81
CA LEU A 6 -9.91 -14.36 -7.45
C LEU A 6 -11.00 -13.39 -7.02
N LEU A 7 -11.52 -13.57 -5.81
CA LEU A 7 -12.38 -12.58 -5.17
C LEU A 7 -11.49 -11.41 -4.74
N LYS A 8 -11.88 -10.19 -5.08
CA LYS A 8 -11.21 -8.96 -4.64
C LYS A 8 -12.16 -8.12 -3.81
N ILE A 9 -11.66 -7.62 -2.69
CA ILE A 9 -12.37 -6.67 -1.84
C ILE A 9 -11.43 -5.49 -1.65
N TRP A 10 -11.91 -4.28 -1.86
CA TRP A 10 -11.09 -3.08 -1.72
C TRP A 10 -11.70 -2.10 -0.71
N ASN A 11 -10.84 -1.30 -0.11
CA ASN A 11 -11.19 -0.14 0.70
C ASN A 11 -10.29 1.05 0.32
N ILE A 12 -10.74 2.27 0.59
CA ILE A 12 -10.00 3.50 0.32
C ILE A 12 -9.76 4.28 1.62
N ASN A 13 -8.61 4.94 1.70
CA ASN A 13 -8.22 5.90 2.72
C ASN A 13 -7.95 7.27 2.07
N ASP A 14 -7.57 8.28 2.85
CA ASP A 14 -7.36 9.64 2.35
C ASP A 14 -6.24 9.76 1.30
N LEU A 15 -5.24 8.87 1.33
CA LEU A 15 -4.04 8.93 0.47
C LEU A 15 -3.64 7.60 -0.18
N SER A 16 -4.41 6.53 0.06
CA SER A 16 -4.12 5.18 -0.45
C SER A 16 -5.38 4.33 -0.53
N GLY A 17 -5.29 3.16 -1.14
CA GLY A 17 -6.28 2.10 -1.01
C GLY A 17 -5.66 0.80 -0.50
N VAL A 18 -6.51 -0.16 -0.18
CA VAL A 18 -6.13 -1.53 0.12
C VAL A 18 -6.99 -2.47 -0.71
N VAL A 19 -6.38 -3.52 -1.27
CA VAL A 19 -7.06 -4.60 -2.00
C VAL A 19 -6.68 -5.92 -1.36
N ALA A 20 -7.66 -6.63 -0.83
CA ALA A 20 -7.53 -8.01 -0.39
C ALA A 20 -8.00 -8.95 -1.50
N VAL A 21 -7.26 -10.03 -1.72
CA VAL A 21 -7.43 -10.95 -2.84
C VAL A 21 -7.49 -12.36 -2.28
N PHE A 22 -8.49 -13.15 -2.69
CA PHE A 22 -8.77 -14.46 -2.11
C PHE A 22 -9.04 -15.50 -3.19
N ASN A 23 -8.49 -16.70 -3.02
CA ASN A 23 -8.98 -17.86 -3.74
C ASN A 23 -10.09 -18.54 -2.93
N CYS A 24 -11.35 -18.22 -3.28
CA CYS A 24 -12.56 -18.73 -2.63
C CYS A 24 -13.24 -19.89 -3.39
N GLN A 25 -12.52 -20.61 -4.25
CA GLN A 25 -13.09 -21.73 -4.99
C GLN A 25 -13.54 -22.90 -4.07
N GLY A 26 -14.31 -23.82 -4.63
CA GLY A 26 -14.67 -25.10 -3.99
C GLY A 26 -15.97 -25.09 -3.18
N ALA A 27 -16.44 -23.91 -2.77
CA ALA A 27 -17.70 -23.76 -2.06
C ALA A 27 -18.55 -22.59 -2.61
N GLY A 28 -19.86 -22.65 -2.40
CA GLY A 28 -20.78 -21.60 -2.79
C GLY A 28 -22.06 -21.59 -1.97
N TRP A 29 -22.76 -20.45 -1.95
CA TRP A 29 -24.03 -20.31 -1.23
C TRP A 29 -25.19 -20.90 -2.02
N CYS A 30 -25.89 -21.89 -1.46
CA CYS A 30 -27.16 -22.39 -2.00
C CYS A 30 -28.31 -21.50 -1.55
N LYS A 31 -28.91 -20.76 -2.49
CA LYS A 31 -30.06 -19.88 -2.19
C LYS A 31 -31.32 -20.65 -1.76
N VAL A 32 -31.47 -21.91 -2.18
CA VAL A 32 -32.64 -22.76 -1.88
C VAL A 32 -32.55 -23.30 -0.46
N ASP A 33 -31.48 -24.05 -0.18
CA ASP A 33 -31.28 -24.70 1.12
C ASP A 33 -30.74 -23.74 2.19
N LYS A 34 -30.41 -22.50 1.81
CA LYS A 34 -29.81 -21.47 2.68
C LYS A 34 -28.61 -21.99 3.47
N LYS A 35 -27.72 -22.72 2.78
CA LYS A 35 -26.48 -23.27 3.35
C LYS A 35 -25.34 -23.17 2.35
N ASN A 36 -24.11 -23.22 2.86
CA ASN A 36 -22.94 -23.39 2.02
C ASN A 36 -22.90 -24.82 1.49
N LEU A 37 -22.70 -24.96 0.18
CA LEU A 37 -22.45 -26.23 -0.49
C LEU A 37 -21.01 -26.27 -0.94
N ILE A 38 -20.32 -27.35 -0.56
CA ILE A 38 -19.01 -27.69 -1.09
C ILE A 38 -19.23 -28.55 -2.33
N HIS A 39 -18.70 -28.11 -3.46
CA HIS A 39 -18.81 -28.81 -4.74
C HIS A 39 -17.45 -29.28 -5.25
N ASP A 40 -16.36 -28.81 -4.66
CA ASP A 40 -15.00 -29.29 -4.87
C ASP A 40 -14.20 -29.08 -3.57
N ASP A 41 -13.80 -30.17 -2.92
CA ASP A 41 -13.04 -30.15 -1.67
C ASP A 41 -11.58 -29.74 -1.86
N ASN A 42 -11.04 -29.83 -3.09
CA ASN A 42 -9.64 -29.54 -3.40
C ASN A 42 -9.50 -28.74 -4.71
N PRO A 43 -10.02 -27.49 -4.74
CA PRO A 43 -9.93 -26.68 -5.93
C PRO A 43 -8.48 -26.29 -6.21
N GLY A 44 -8.22 -26.06 -7.49
CA GLY A 44 -6.89 -25.75 -8.00
C GLY A 44 -6.33 -24.40 -7.54
N THR A 45 -5.12 -24.13 -8.01
CA THR A 45 -4.50 -22.80 -7.90
C THR A 45 -5.10 -21.87 -8.93
N VAL A 46 -5.30 -20.59 -8.56
CA VAL A 46 -5.79 -19.54 -9.47
C VAL A 46 -4.75 -18.44 -9.57
N THR A 47 -4.45 -18.05 -10.80
CA THR A 47 -3.67 -16.86 -11.09
C THR A 47 -4.60 -15.73 -11.51
N GLY A 48 -4.43 -14.57 -10.89
CA GLY A 48 -5.07 -13.32 -11.27
C GLY A 48 -4.05 -12.20 -11.36
N PHE A 49 -4.54 -10.97 -11.50
CA PHE A 49 -3.70 -9.79 -11.65
C PHE A 49 -4.20 -8.67 -10.75
N ILE A 50 -3.29 -7.92 -10.15
CA ILE A 50 -3.56 -6.71 -9.36
C ILE A 50 -3.16 -5.49 -10.14
N ARG A 51 -4.00 -4.46 -10.11
CA ARG A 51 -3.80 -3.18 -10.78
C ARG A 51 -4.16 -2.06 -9.83
N ALA A 52 -3.60 -0.87 -10.06
CA ALA A 52 -3.99 0.33 -9.33
C ALA A 52 -5.51 0.56 -9.36
N LYS A 53 -6.14 0.32 -10.51
CA LYS A 53 -7.59 0.47 -10.73
C LYS A 53 -8.48 -0.58 -10.06
N ASP A 54 -7.90 -1.58 -9.38
CA ASP A 54 -8.71 -2.48 -8.55
C ASP A 54 -9.16 -1.79 -7.23
N VAL A 55 -8.65 -0.58 -6.96
CA VAL A 55 -9.25 0.40 -6.03
C VAL A 55 -10.02 1.43 -6.87
N ASP A 56 -11.33 1.29 -6.97
CA ASP A 56 -12.16 2.02 -7.95
C ASP A 56 -12.04 3.56 -7.87
N TYR A 57 -11.85 4.11 -6.67
CA TYR A 57 -11.80 5.55 -6.43
C TYR A 57 -10.40 6.10 -6.18
N LEU A 58 -9.36 5.34 -6.51
CA LEU A 58 -7.98 5.74 -6.26
C LEU A 58 -7.60 7.08 -6.91
N SER A 59 -8.13 7.37 -8.10
CA SER A 59 -7.90 8.65 -8.79
C SER A 59 -8.50 9.86 -8.07
N ARG A 60 -9.51 9.67 -7.19
CA ARG A 60 -10.15 10.77 -6.45
C ARG A 60 -9.31 11.27 -5.27
N ILE A 61 -8.36 10.45 -4.81
CA ILE A 61 -7.47 10.77 -3.69
C ILE A 61 -6.02 11.02 -4.14
N ALA A 62 -5.77 10.90 -5.45
CA ALA A 62 -4.48 11.21 -6.05
C ALA A 62 -4.37 12.71 -6.33
N ASP A 63 -3.15 13.21 -6.53
CA ASP A 63 -2.93 14.60 -6.94
C ASP A 63 -3.47 14.84 -8.35
N ASP A 64 -3.90 16.06 -8.68
CA ASP A 64 -4.44 16.41 -10.01
C ASP A 64 -3.48 16.09 -11.18
N LYS A 65 -2.18 16.01 -10.89
CA LYS A 65 -1.11 15.71 -11.84
C LYS A 65 -0.75 14.21 -11.90
N TRP A 66 -1.48 13.36 -11.19
CA TRP A 66 -1.17 11.94 -11.08
C TRP A 66 -1.21 11.26 -12.46
N THR A 67 -0.11 10.59 -12.80
CA THR A 67 0.10 9.93 -14.10
C THR A 67 -0.64 8.59 -14.20
N GLY A 68 -1.08 8.04 -13.06
CA GLY A 68 -1.67 6.70 -12.95
C GLY A 68 -0.71 5.64 -12.41
N ASP A 69 0.55 5.98 -12.20
CA ASP A 69 1.56 5.11 -11.59
C ASP A 69 1.25 4.91 -10.10
N ALA A 70 1.39 3.68 -9.61
CA ALA A 70 1.14 3.36 -8.22
C ALA A 70 2.29 2.55 -7.61
N VAL A 71 2.40 2.59 -6.30
CA VAL A 71 3.20 1.66 -5.53
C VAL A 71 2.26 0.64 -4.91
N ILE A 72 2.61 -0.64 -5.04
CA ILE A 72 1.93 -1.75 -4.39
C ILE A 72 2.83 -2.32 -3.30
N TYR A 73 2.30 -2.47 -2.10
CA TYR A 73 2.95 -3.19 -1.01
C TYR A 73 2.18 -4.47 -0.70
N SER A 74 2.84 -5.63 -0.84
CA SER A 74 2.32 -6.95 -0.43
C SER A 74 2.53 -7.12 1.07
N HIS A 75 1.45 -7.36 1.83
CA HIS A 75 1.52 -7.48 3.28
C HIS A 75 2.06 -8.83 3.74
N LEU A 76 1.72 -9.93 3.07
CA LEU A 76 2.26 -11.25 3.43
C LEU A 76 3.66 -11.47 2.86
N GLY A 77 3.95 -10.97 1.66
CA GLY A 77 5.27 -11.01 1.05
C GLY A 77 6.26 -10.01 1.64
N GLY A 78 5.78 -8.86 2.14
CA GLY A 78 6.64 -7.79 2.65
C GLY A 78 7.42 -7.06 1.55
N GLU A 79 6.89 -7.06 0.33
CA GLU A 79 7.57 -6.54 -0.87
C GLU A 79 6.88 -5.30 -1.42
N VAL A 80 7.68 -4.37 -1.94
CA VAL A 80 7.23 -3.16 -2.63
C VAL A 80 7.46 -3.34 -4.13
N VAL A 81 6.44 -3.00 -4.92
CA VAL A 81 6.51 -2.99 -6.38
C VAL A 81 6.06 -1.64 -6.90
N TYR A 82 6.90 -1.00 -7.70
CA TYR A 82 6.49 0.13 -8.52
C TYR A 82 5.68 -0.38 -9.72
N LEU A 83 4.45 0.09 -9.86
CA LEU A 83 3.53 -0.32 -10.90
C LEU A 83 3.22 0.88 -11.82
N PRO A 84 3.78 0.91 -13.05
CA PRO A 84 3.41 1.91 -14.04
C PRO A 84 1.92 1.87 -14.35
N LYS A 85 1.40 2.99 -14.86
CA LYS A 85 0.01 3.11 -15.31
C LYS A 85 -0.40 1.92 -16.18
N ASP A 86 -1.59 1.39 -15.88
CA ASP A 86 -2.23 0.26 -16.58
C ASP A 86 -1.48 -1.08 -16.53
N ALA A 87 -0.31 -1.13 -15.88
CA ALA A 87 0.41 -2.38 -15.66
C ALA A 87 -0.33 -3.28 -14.65
N THR A 88 0.07 -4.55 -14.64
CA THR A 88 -0.52 -5.61 -13.80
C THR A 88 0.55 -6.34 -13.01
N LEU A 89 0.30 -6.57 -11.73
CA LEU A 89 1.08 -7.47 -10.89
C LEU A 89 0.39 -8.85 -10.83
N PRO A 90 0.99 -9.93 -11.38
CA PRO A 90 0.40 -11.26 -11.27
C PRO A 90 0.41 -11.75 -9.82
N VAL A 91 -0.67 -12.43 -9.41
CA VAL A 91 -0.79 -13.07 -8.09
C VAL A 91 -1.36 -14.47 -8.28
N THR A 92 -0.75 -15.45 -7.62
CA THR A 92 -1.12 -16.86 -7.74
C THR A 92 -1.41 -17.40 -6.36
N LEU A 93 -2.63 -17.92 -6.14
CA LEU A 93 -3.12 -18.36 -4.84
C LEU A 93 -3.69 -19.77 -4.93
N LYS A 94 -3.26 -20.65 -4.01
CA LYS A 94 -3.90 -21.95 -3.80
C LYS A 94 -5.27 -21.78 -3.15
N SER A 95 -6.06 -22.85 -3.15
CA SER A 95 -7.32 -22.92 -2.42
C SER A 95 -7.17 -22.37 -0.99
N LYS A 96 -8.05 -21.44 -0.60
CA LYS A 96 -8.09 -20.80 0.74
C LYS A 96 -6.91 -19.89 1.08
N GLU A 97 -6.00 -19.63 0.15
CA GLU A 97 -4.97 -18.59 0.31
C GLU A 97 -5.52 -17.20 -0.03
N TYR A 98 -4.84 -16.20 0.51
CA TYR A 98 -5.13 -14.80 0.30
C TYR A 98 -3.84 -13.97 0.26
N GLU A 99 -3.95 -12.75 -0.22
CA GLU A 99 -2.94 -11.71 -0.09
C GLU A 99 -3.65 -10.36 0.07
N ILE A 100 -3.00 -9.41 0.75
CA ILE A 100 -3.49 -8.05 0.95
C ILE A 100 -2.44 -7.10 0.40
N PHE A 101 -2.89 -6.13 -0.38
CA PHE A 101 -2.06 -5.13 -1.02
C PHE A 101 -2.47 -3.73 -0.59
N THR A 102 -1.52 -2.92 -0.12
CA THR A 102 -1.72 -1.47 -0.07
C THR A 102 -1.32 -0.88 -1.41
N VAL A 103 -2.17 -0.03 -1.97
CA VAL A 103 -2.00 0.61 -3.26
C VAL A 103 -1.94 2.12 -3.03
N VAL A 104 -0.82 2.74 -3.37
CA VAL A 104 -0.58 4.17 -3.12
C VAL A 104 -0.32 4.87 -4.45
N PRO A 105 -1.06 5.94 -4.80
CA PRO A 105 -0.73 6.77 -5.96
C PRO A 105 0.68 7.34 -5.82
N VAL A 106 1.50 7.21 -6.86
CA VAL A 106 2.85 7.79 -6.86
C VAL A 106 2.75 9.31 -6.93
N LYS A 107 3.53 9.96 -6.08
CA LYS A 107 3.74 11.41 -6.07
C LYS A 107 5.08 11.72 -6.71
N GLU A 108 5.08 12.60 -7.70
CA GLU A 108 6.32 13.14 -8.29
C GLU A 108 6.74 14.40 -7.52
N LEU A 109 7.94 14.36 -6.95
CA LEU A 109 8.58 15.47 -6.25
C LEU A 109 9.53 16.21 -7.19
N SER A 110 10.19 17.25 -6.69
CA SER A 110 11.31 17.87 -7.42
C SER A 110 12.45 16.88 -7.67
N ASN A 111 13.27 17.17 -8.67
CA ASN A 111 14.39 16.32 -9.12
C ASN A 111 13.94 14.91 -9.56
N ASP A 112 12.72 14.80 -10.09
CA ASP A 112 12.12 13.56 -10.61
C ASP A 112 12.06 12.41 -9.59
N ILE A 113 12.09 12.74 -8.29
CA ILE A 113 11.95 11.75 -7.22
C ILE A 113 10.50 11.30 -7.15
N LYS A 114 10.28 9.99 -7.24
CA LYS A 114 8.97 9.35 -7.11
C LYS A 114 8.83 8.83 -5.69
N PHE A 115 7.76 9.24 -5.01
CA PHE A 115 7.53 8.93 -3.61
C PHE A 115 6.11 8.42 -3.38
N ALA A 116 5.93 7.48 -2.47
CA ALA A 116 4.60 7.00 -2.08
C ALA A 116 4.57 6.54 -0.60
N PRO A 117 3.78 7.19 0.27
CA PRO A 117 3.68 6.78 1.67
C PRO A 117 2.80 5.53 1.83
N ILE A 118 3.38 4.42 2.27
CA ILE A 118 2.67 3.13 2.44
C ILE A 118 1.96 3.08 3.80
N GLY A 119 2.53 3.71 4.83
CA GLY A 119 1.97 3.76 6.18
C GLY A 119 2.59 2.71 7.12
N LEU A 120 1.82 2.23 8.09
CA LEU A 120 2.32 1.23 9.07
C LEU A 120 2.31 -0.17 8.46
N ILE A 121 3.46 -0.64 7.95
CA ILE A 121 3.57 -1.83 7.10
C ILE A 121 3.38 -3.18 7.82
N LYS A 122 3.18 -3.15 9.14
CA LYS A 122 2.73 -4.30 9.96
C LYS A 122 1.22 -4.28 10.23
N MET A 123 0.47 -3.41 9.54
CA MET A 123 -0.99 -3.37 9.56
C MET A 123 -1.55 -3.59 8.14
N PHE A 124 -2.56 -4.43 7.97
CA PHE A 124 -3.13 -4.72 6.64
C PHE A 124 -3.76 -3.50 5.94
N ASN A 125 -4.31 -2.55 6.70
CA ASN A 125 -4.71 -1.25 6.17
C ASN A 125 -3.67 -0.17 6.52
N SER A 126 -2.41 -0.39 6.12
CA SER A 126 -1.27 0.43 6.53
C SER A 126 -1.45 1.90 6.22
N GLY A 127 -1.96 2.22 5.03
CA GLY A 127 -2.12 3.58 4.56
C GLY A 127 -3.18 4.38 5.31
N GLY A 128 -4.06 3.71 6.06
CA GLY A 128 -4.99 4.38 6.98
C GLY A 128 -4.30 5.13 8.13
N ALA A 129 -3.01 4.84 8.38
CA ALA A 129 -2.18 5.57 9.34
C ALA A 129 -1.77 6.96 8.84
N VAL A 130 -1.67 7.17 7.53
CA VAL A 130 -1.22 8.45 6.93
C VAL A 130 -2.42 9.39 6.85
N LYS A 131 -2.33 10.54 7.52
CA LYS A 131 -3.42 11.52 7.63
C LYS A 131 -3.23 12.73 6.74
N GLU A 132 -1.99 13.16 6.60
CA GLU A 132 -1.65 14.31 5.79
C GLU A 132 -0.31 14.07 5.09
N PHE A 133 -0.16 14.66 3.92
CA PHE A 133 1.07 14.64 3.13
C PHE A 133 1.28 16.04 2.56
N PHE A 134 2.48 16.56 2.74
CA PHE A 134 2.93 17.84 2.20
C PHE A 134 4.28 17.63 1.55
N ASN A 135 4.50 18.24 0.40
CA ASN A 135 5.83 18.38 -0.18
C ASN A 135 6.17 19.85 -0.30
N TRP A 136 7.42 20.19 -0.05
CA TRP A 136 7.93 21.54 -0.26
C TRP A 136 9.12 21.49 -1.21
N ARG A 137 9.23 22.58 -1.98
CA ARG A 137 10.31 22.78 -2.95
C ARG A 137 11.05 24.07 -2.59
N SER A 138 12.36 23.96 -2.42
CA SER A 138 13.27 25.09 -2.51
C SER A 138 14.16 24.92 -3.74
N ASN A 139 15.02 25.91 -4.05
CA ASN A 139 16.01 25.77 -5.12
C ASN A 139 17.10 24.73 -4.81
N GLU A 140 17.26 24.34 -3.55
CA GLU A 140 18.40 23.55 -3.06
C GLU A 140 17.99 22.23 -2.38
N SER A 141 16.70 22.05 -2.06
CA SER A 141 16.23 20.90 -1.30
C SER A 141 14.80 20.48 -1.67
N THR A 142 14.60 19.16 -1.63
CA THR A 142 13.30 18.50 -1.79
C THR A 142 12.98 17.78 -0.50
N ASN A 143 11.77 17.97 0.03
CA ASN A 143 11.36 17.27 1.24
C ASN A 143 9.88 16.98 1.21
N VAL A 144 9.55 15.91 1.92
CA VAL A 144 8.18 15.53 2.20
C VAL A 144 7.96 15.48 3.70
N THR A 145 6.81 16.00 4.12
CA THR A 145 6.34 15.93 5.50
C THR A 145 5.01 15.20 5.55
N MET A 146 4.83 14.34 6.53
CA MET A 146 3.62 13.54 6.69
C MET A 146 3.13 13.59 8.13
N LYS A 147 1.81 13.58 8.31
CA LYS A 147 1.18 13.29 9.61
C LYS A 147 0.77 11.83 9.67
N VAL A 148 1.27 11.10 10.66
CA VAL A 148 1.06 9.66 10.78
C VAL A 148 0.55 9.30 12.17
N ARG A 149 -0.54 8.53 12.23
CA ARG A 149 -1.11 8.03 13.48
C ARG A 149 -0.73 6.57 13.71
N GLY A 150 -0.36 6.24 14.95
CA GLY A 150 -0.07 4.88 15.41
C GLY A 150 1.39 4.72 15.81
N CYS A 151 1.89 3.48 15.82
CA CYS A 151 3.25 3.14 16.20
C CYS A 151 3.72 1.89 15.44
N GLY A 152 5.01 1.57 15.53
CA GLY A 152 5.64 0.47 14.83
C GLY A 152 6.33 0.90 13.54
N GLN A 153 6.65 -0.08 12.70
CA GLN A 153 7.38 0.15 11.46
C GLN A 153 6.52 0.88 10.42
N PHE A 154 6.92 2.12 10.11
CA PHE A 154 6.40 2.91 9.00
C PHE A 154 7.21 2.63 7.74
N GLY A 155 6.52 2.52 6.59
CA GLY A 155 7.12 2.31 5.29
C GLY A 155 6.67 3.35 4.26
N ALA A 156 7.58 3.67 3.35
CA ALA A 156 7.30 4.44 2.14
C ALA A 156 8.15 3.93 0.99
N TYR A 157 7.70 4.15 -0.24
CA TYR A 157 8.53 3.99 -1.43
C TYR A 157 9.21 5.33 -1.77
N SER A 158 10.48 5.25 -2.17
CA SER A 158 11.23 6.35 -2.76
C SER A 158 12.16 5.84 -3.86
N SER A 159 12.12 6.48 -5.03
CA SER A 159 13.05 6.18 -6.13
C SER A 159 14.48 6.69 -5.89
N ALA A 160 14.67 7.53 -4.88
CA ALA A 160 15.98 8.02 -4.46
C ALA A 160 16.17 7.80 -2.96
N GLN A 161 17.41 7.54 -2.54
CA GLN A 161 17.73 7.41 -1.11
C GLN A 161 17.53 8.76 -0.40
N PRO A 162 16.77 8.81 0.71
CA PRO A 162 16.73 9.99 1.57
C PRO A 162 18.11 10.33 2.15
N LYS A 163 18.40 11.62 2.36
CA LYS A 163 19.58 12.08 3.09
C LYS A 163 19.39 11.89 4.60
N SER A 164 18.22 12.26 5.11
CA SER A 164 17.86 12.13 6.53
C SER A 164 16.35 12.01 6.70
N ILE A 165 15.94 11.46 7.85
CA ILE A 165 14.54 11.38 8.27
C ILE A 165 14.45 11.88 9.70
N SER A 166 13.43 12.69 10.00
CA SER A 166 13.11 13.10 11.36
C SER A 166 11.68 12.76 11.73
N VAL A 167 11.46 12.47 13.01
CA VAL A 167 10.13 12.28 13.62
C VAL A 167 9.99 13.35 14.71
N ASP A 168 9.00 14.23 14.56
CA ASP A 168 8.79 15.41 15.41
C ASP A 168 10.02 16.32 15.52
N SER A 169 10.76 16.46 14.43
CA SER A 169 12.02 17.23 14.35
C SER A 169 13.22 16.59 15.05
N GLU A 170 13.09 15.38 15.58
CA GLU A 170 14.22 14.57 16.05
C GLU A 170 14.69 13.67 14.91
N GLU A 171 15.95 13.78 14.50
CA GLU A 171 16.53 12.90 13.49
C GLU A 171 16.56 11.45 13.99
N VAL A 172 16.19 10.51 13.11
CA VAL A 172 16.09 9.09 13.44
C VAL A 172 16.80 8.23 12.40
N GLU A 173 17.29 7.08 12.85
CA GLU A 173 17.81 6.07 11.92
C GLU A 173 16.68 5.53 11.04
N PHE A 174 17.02 5.28 9.77
CA PHE A 174 16.13 4.67 8.81
C PHE A 174 16.87 3.63 7.97
N ARG A 175 16.12 2.78 7.29
CA ARG A 175 16.66 1.84 6.31
C ARG A 175 16.14 2.21 4.93
N TYR A 176 17.00 2.10 3.92
CA TYR A 176 16.64 2.20 2.52
C TYR A 176 17.10 0.94 1.78
N LYS A 177 16.17 0.26 1.13
CA LYS A 177 16.45 -0.90 0.28
C LYS A 177 16.46 -0.45 -1.18
N GLU A 178 17.65 -0.24 -1.73
CA GLU A 178 17.86 0.31 -3.08
C GLU A 178 17.15 -0.51 -4.17
N GLU A 179 17.11 -1.84 -4.04
CA GLU A 179 16.53 -2.71 -5.07
C GLU A 179 15.01 -2.54 -5.23
N THR A 180 14.32 -2.13 -4.16
CA THR A 180 12.86 -1.97 -4.16
C THR A 180 12.41 -0.52 -3.91
N GLY A 181 13.34 0.38 -3.57
CA GLY A 181 13.05 1.73 -3.11
C GLY A 181 12.33 1.80 -1.76
N LEU A 182 12.33 0.73 -0.95
CA LEU A 182 11.60 0.72 0.33
C LEU A 182 12.40 1.48 1.40
N VAL A 183 11.79 2.53 1.94
CA VAL A 183 12.26 3.28 3.10
C VAL A 183 11.46 2.81 4.32
N THR A 184 12.14 2.50 5.44
CA THR A 184 11.46 2.20 6.71
C THR A 184 12.03 2.96 7.89
N VAL A 185 11.14 3.41 8.78
CA VAL A 185 11.46 4.07 10.05
C VAL A 185 10.58 3.50 11.17
N GLU A 186 11.10 3.42 12.39
CA GLU A 186 10.37 2.91 13.54
C GLU A 186 9.68 4.06 14.31
N LEU A 187 8.36 3.98 14.48
CA LEU A 187 7.61 4.96 15.26
C LEU A 187 7.37 4.44 16.69
N ARG A 188 7.74 5.26 17.68
CA ARG A 188 7.52 4.95 19.10
C ARG A 188 6.03 4.89 19.44
N VAL A 189 5.70 4.26 20.56
CA VAL A 189 4.33 4.25 21.11
C VAL A 189 4.02 5.66 21.64
N PRO A 190 2.96 6.33 21.16
CA PRO A 190 2.61 7.66 21.65
C PRO A 190 2.02 7.58 23.06
N GLU A 191 2.30 8.59 23.89
CA GLU A 191 1.72 8.70 25.25
C GLU A 191 0.24 9.14 25.22
N LYS A 192 -0.16 9.87 24.19
CA LYS A 192 -1.51 10.43 24.05
C LYS A 192 -2.31 9.67 23.00
N GLU A 193 -3.59 9.47 23.27
CA GLU A 193 -4.51 8.95 22.27
C GLU A 193 -4.61 9.88 21.06
N LEU A 194 -4.84 9.29 19.89
CA LEU A 194 -5.01 9.99 18.61
C LEU A 194 -3.82 10.84 18.15
N TYR A 195 -2.67 10.74 18.82
CA TYR A 195 -1.44 11.44 18.48
C TYR A 195 -1.04 11.20 17.01
N GLN A 196 -0.48 12.25 16.40
CA GLN A 196 0.00 12.22 15.02
C GLN A 196 1.47 12.64 15.00
N TRP A 197 2.34 11.68 14.67
CA TRP A 197 3.76 11.91 14.40
C TRP A 197 3.93 12.81 13.19
N SER A 198 4.91 13.72 13.25
CA SER A 198 5.36 14.50 12.10
C SER A 198 6.61 13.87 11.51
N ILE A 199 6.48 13.10 10.43
CA ILE A 199 7.64 12.51 9.74
C ILE A 199 8.09 13.47 8.65
N SER A 200 9.35 13.87 8.65
CA SER A 200 9.95 14.69 7.58
C SER A 200 11.11 13.93 6.94
N ILE A 201 11.17 13.94 5.61
CA ILE A 201 12.20 13.24 4.83
C ILE A 201 12.85 14.27 3.91
N ASP A 202 14.17 14.41 4.04
CA ASP A 202 14.99 15.30 3.23
C ASP A 202 15.74 14.52 2.14
N PHE A 203 15.78 15.08 0.93
CA PHE A 203 16.46 14.53 -0.24
C PHE A 203 17.58 15.43 -0.77
#